data_AF-A0A920KRE1-F1
#
_entry.id   AF-A0A920KRE1-F1
#
_cell.length_a   1.000
_cell.length_b   1.000
_cell.length_c   1.000
_cell.angle_alpha   90.00
_cell.angle_beta   90.00
_cell.angle_gamma   90.00
#
_symmetry.space_group_name_H-M   'P 1'
#
loop_
_entity.id
_entity.type
_entity.pdbx_description
1 polymer ?
#
loop_
_entity_poly.entity_id
_entity_poly.type
_entity_poly.pdbx_seq_one_letter_code
_entity_poly.pdbx_strand_id
1 'polypeptide(L)'
;MVCGGFGLPIARDMCQKVIVVASNDLQSLYVANNVCSAVEYFRKLGGNVGVAGMVTNKDDGAGQAQAFCKAVGIPELASIPANDDIRRKSASYEIIGRPESEWGSCLANCGQCGGGPPHKPEPSPRWPVGAFDGDTWAATWCYSPRASRTCATSSI
;
A
#
# COMPACT_ATOMS: atom_id res chain seq x y z
N MET A 1 -9.72 -1.91 9.92
CA MET A 1 -10.44 -0.64 10.17
C MET A 1 -11.57 -0.94 11.14
N VAL A 2 -11.72 -0.19 12.23
CA VAL A 2 -12.83 -0.39 13.19
C VAL A 2 -13.67 0.89 13.29
N CYS A 3 -14.99 0.71 13.20
CA CYS A 3 -16.10 1.60 13.58
C CYS A 3 -15.96 3.14 13.39
N GLY A 4 -15.50 3.58 12.21
CA GLY A 4 -15.84 4.94 11.71
C GLY A 4 -14.85 6.07 11.98
N GLY A 5 -13.72 5.81 12.66
CA GLY A 5 -12.69 6.85 12.90
C GLY A 5 -12.06 7.44 11.63
N PHE A 6 -12.09 6.70 10.52
CA PHE A 6 -11.54 7.12 9.23
C PHE A 6 -12.46 8.05 8.42
N GLY A 7 -13.79 7.91 8.56
CA GLY A 7 -14.75 8.64 7.73
C GLY A 7 -14.84 10.12 8.08
N LEU A 8 -14.73 10.46 9.37
CA LEU A 8 -14.92 11.83 9.85
C LEU A 8 -13.82 12.82 9.40
N PRO A 9 -12.52 12.47 9.45
CA PRO A 9 -11.47 13.34 8.91
C PRO A 9 -11.62 13.61 7.41
N ILE A 10 -12.09 12.62 6.65
CA ILE A 10 -12.29 12.76 5.21
C ILE A 10 -13.53 13.61 4.92
N ALA A 11 -14.64 13.32 5.61
CA ALA A 11 -15.89 14.06 5.43
C ALA A 11 -15.78 15.54 5.79
N ARG A 12 -14.85 15.90 6.69
CA ARG A 12 -14.59 17.28 7.11
C ARG A 12 -13.42 17.95 6.37
N ASP A 13 -12.90 17.32 5.32
CA ASP A 13 -11.74 17.82 4.54
C ASP A 13 -10.51 18.13 5.42
N MET A 14 -10.37 17.44 6.56
CA MET A 14 -9.23 17.60 7.48
C MET A 14 -7.98 16.84 6.99
N CYS A 15 -8.13 16.00 5.96
CA CYS A 15 -7.07 15.22 5.37
C CYS A 15 -7.25 15.12 3.85
N GLN A 16 -6.25 15.57 3.10
CA GLN A 16 -6.26 15.54 1.63
C GLN A 16 -5.61 14.25 1.08
N LYS A 17 -4.87 13.50 1.90
CA LYS A 17 -4.05 12.37 1.49
C LYS A 17 -4.13 11.19 2.44
N VAL A 18 -4.61 10.07 1.93
CA VAL A 18 -4.68 8.80 2.67
C VAL A 18 -3.52 7.91 2.25
N ILE A 19 -2.77 7.41 3.22
CA ILE A 19 -1.84 6.29 3.02
C ILE A 19 -2.54 5.02 3.51
N VAL A 20 -2.61 4.01 2.67
CA VAL A 20 -3.18 2.71 3.02
C VAL A 20 -2.05 1.79 3.47
N VAL A 21 -2.24 1.06 4.57
CA VAL A 21 -1.31 -0.01 4.97
C VAL A 21 -2.06 -1.33 4.83
N ALA A 22 -1.51 -2.24 4.03
CA ALA A 22 -2.09 -3.55 3.75
C ALA A 22 -0.98 -4.60 3.64
N SER A 23 -1.37 -5.87 3.54
CA SER A 23 -0.47 -7.01 3.31
C SER A 23 -0.95 -7.78 2.09
N ASN A 24 -0.22 -8.82 1.69
CA ASN A 24 -0.62 -9.72 0.61
C ASN A 24 -1.84 -10.60 0.94
N ASP A 25 -2.37 -10.50 2.17
CA ASP A 25 -3.57 -11.24 2.58
C ASP A 25 -4.83 -10.67 1.89
N LEU A 26 -5.69 -11.57 1.41
CA LEU A 26 -6.90 -11.20 0.66
C LEU A 26 -7.86 -10.34 1.48
N GLN A 27 -8.00 -10.59 2.79
CA GLN A 27 -8.86 -9.76 3.65
C GLN A 27 -8.28 -8.36 3.81
N SER A 28 -6.95 -8.27 3.91
CA SER A 28 -6.21 -7.00 3.93
C SER A 28 -6.48 -6.17 2.67
N LEU A 29 -6.36 -6.79 1.49
CA LEU A 29 -6.60 -6.13 0.20
C LEU A 29 -8.08 -5.80 -0.03
N TYR A 30 -9.01 -6.63 0.46
CA TYR A 30 -10.43 -6.31 0.43
C TYR A 30 -10.74 -5.03 1.23
N VAL A 31 -10.17 -4.91 2.44
CA VAL A 31 -10.32 -3.70 3.26
C VAL A 31 -9.65 -2.50 2.59
N ALA A 32 -8.49 -2.68 1.96
CA ALA A 32 -7.82 -1.62 1.19
C ALA A 32 -8.69 -1.11 0.03
N ASN A 33 -9.35 -2.00 -0.69
CA ASN A 33 -10.30 -1.63 -1.75
C ASN A 33 -11.48 -0.81 -1.20
N ASN A 34 -12.04 -1.21 -0.05
CA ASN A 34 -13.13 -0.47 0.58
C ASN A 34 -12.71 0.94 1.03
N VAL A 35 -11.48 1.10 1.50
CA VAL A 35 -10.91 2.43 1.80
C VAL A 35 -10.81 3.26 0.52
N CYS A 36 -10.34 2.69 -0.57
CA CYS A 36 -10.26 3.36 -1.86
C CYS A 36 -11.65 3.81 -2.37
N SER A 37 -12.66 2.94 -2.24
CA SER A 37 -14.08 3.27 -2.53
C SER A 37 -14.61 4.42 -1.68
N ALA A 38 -14.30 4.43 -0.38
CA ALA A 38 -14.71 5.51 0.50
C ALA A 38 -14.07 6.85 0.12
N VAL A 39 -12.77 6.84 -0.20
CA VAL A 39 -12.05 8.03 -0.68
C VAL A 39 -12.66 8.56 -1.99
N GLU A 40 -12.93 7.67 -2.95
CA GLU A 40 -13.57 8.05 -4.20
C GLU A 40 -14.97 8.66 -3.98
N TYR A 41 -15.75 8.06 -3.08
CA TYR A 41 -17.08 8.55 -2.70
C TYR A 41 -17.04 9.98 -2.13
N PHE A 42 -16.20 10.24 -1.13
CA PHE A 42 -16.11 11.58 -0.53
C PHE A 42 -15.55 12.62 -1.50
N ARG A 43 -14.67 12.22 -2.42
CA ARG A 43 -14.20 13.10 -3.48
C ARG A 43 -15.33 13.50 -4.44
N LYS A 44 -16.24 12.58 -4.79
CA LYS A 44 -17.43 12.87 -5.60
C LYS A 44 -18.40 13.84 -4.91
N LEU A 45 -18.42 13.86 -3.58
CA LEU A 45 -19.20 14.82 -2.79
C LEU A 45 -18.55 16.20 -2.66
N GLY A 46 -17.40 16.43 -3.29
CA GLY A 46 -16.71 17.73 -3.32
C GLY A 46 -15.51 17.85 -2.38
N GLY A 47 -15.10 16.78 -1.68
CA GLY A 47 -13.87 16.77 -0.89
C GLY A 47 -12.60 16.72 -1.74
N ASN A 48 -11.48 17.27 -1.25
CA ASN A 48 -10.18 17.25 -1.94
C ASN A 48 -9.28 16.08 -1.48
N VAL A 49 -9.91 14.96 -1.12
CA VAL A 49 -9.22 13.76 -0.63
C VAL A 49 -8.80 12.87 -1.79
N GLY A 50 -7.65 12.22 -1.67
CA GLY A 50 -7.29 11.06 -2.47
C GLY A 50 -6.29 10.16 -1.76
N VAL A 51 -5.80 9.14 -2.47
CA VAL A 51 -4.85 8.17 -1.92
C VAL A 51 -3.43 8.62 -2.30
N ALA A 52 -2.54 8.77 -1.33
CA ALA A 52 -1.12 9.05 -1.58
C ALA A 52 -0.40 7.80 -2.10
N GLY A 53 -0.80 6.63 -1.60
CA GLY A 53 -0.28 5.33 -2.01
C GLY A 53 -0.52 4.28 -0.94
N MET A 54 0.07 3.09 -1.16
CA MET A 54 -0.02 1.98 -0.23
C MET A 54 1.35 1.56 0.30
N VAL A 55 1.41 1.19 1.58
CA VAL A 55 2.54 0.52 2.20
C VAL A 55 2.19 -0.96 2.37
N THR A 56 2.97 -1.83 1.75
CA THR A 56 2.87 -3.27 1.92
C THR A 56 3.61 -3.66 3.20
N ASN A 57 2.89 -4.07 4.22
CA ASN A 57 3.45 -4.51 5.50
C ASN A 57 3.51 -6.03 5.56
N LYS A 58 4.61 -6.57 6.10
CA LYS A 58 4.87 -8.01 6.17
C LYS A 58 4.79 -8.65 4.77
N ASP A 59 5.52 -8.06 3.82
CA ASP A 59 5.62 -8.58 2.46
C ASP A 59 6.38 -9.92 2.46
N ASP A 60 5.69 -10.96 2.04
CA ASP A 60 6.20 -12.32 1.85
C ASP A 60 6.64 -12.59 0.40
N GLY A 61 6.58 -11.58 -0.47
CA GLY A 61 6.99 -11.65 -1.86
C GLY A 61 5.95 -12.25 -2.79
N ALA A 62 4.73 -12.49 -2.31
CA ALA A 62 3.68 -13.13 -3.10
C ALA A 62 3.06 -12.20 -4.18
N GLY A 63 3.27 -10.88 -4.09
CA GLY A 63 3.01 -9.96 -5.21
C GLY A 63 1.58 -9.41 -5.31
N GLN A 64 0.65 -9.87 -4.46
CA GLN A 64 -0.76 -9.48 -4.55
C GLN A 64 -0.97 -8.00 -4.22
N ALA A 65 -0.23 -7.46 -3.27
CA ALA A 65 -0.28 -6.05 -2.90
C ALA A 65 0.16 -5.15 -4.07
N GLN A 66 1.24 -5.52 -4.77
CA GLN A 66 1.73 -4.79 -5.93
C GLN A 66 0.74 -4.87 -7.11
N ALA A 67 0.15 -6.04 -7.34
CA ALA A 67 -0.90 -6.21 -8.34
C ALA A 67 -2.13 -5.34 -8.02
N PHE A 68 -2.53 -5.28 -6.74
CA PHE A 68 -3.61 -4.42 -6.27
C PHE A 68 -3.32 -2.93 -6.51
N CYS A 69 -2.14 -2.44 -6.12
CA CYS A 69 -1.72 -1.05 -6.36
C CYS A 69 -1.85 -0.66 -7.84
N LYS A 70 -1.36 -1.54 -8.73
CA LYS A 70 -1.45 -1.33 -10.17
C LYS A 70 -2.88 -1.34 -10.68
N ALA A 71 -3.71 -2.27 -10.19
CA ALA A 71 -5.11 -2.39 -10.61
C ALA A 71 -5.95 -1.19 -10.18
N VAL A 72 -5.71 -0.65 -8.98
CA VAL A 72 -6.45 0.50 -8.42
C VAL A 72 -5.84 1.84 -8.86
N GLY A 73 -4.67 1.84 -9.49
CA GLY A 73 -4.02 3.06 -9.99
C GLY A 73 -3.38 3.92 -8.90
N ILE A 74 -2.87 3.29 -7.83
CA ILE A 74 -2.16 3.96 -6.73
C ILE A 74 -0.70 3.48 -6.65
N PRO A 75 0.25 4.33 -6.24
CA PRO A 75 1.64 3.91 -6.10
C PRO A 75 1.83 3.03 -4.86
N GLU A 76 2.71 2.03 -4.98
CA GLU A 76 3.31 1.40 -3.81
C GLU A 76 4.42 2.32 -3.27
N LEU A 77 4.27 2.76 -2.03
CA LEU A 77 5.19 3.68 -1.36
C LEU A 77 6.36 2.91 -0.76
N ALA A 78 6.07 1.82 -0.08
CA ALA A 78 7.07 1.00 0.58
C ALA A 78 6.59 -0.45 0.65
N SER A 79 7.55 -1.37 0.58
CA SER A 79 7.34 -2.76 0.95
C SER A 79 8.25 -3.08 2.14
N ILE A 80 7.62 -3.42 3.27
CA ILE A 80 8.27 -3.81 4.51
C ILE A 80 8.28 -5.33 4.56
N PRO A 81 9.45 -5.98 4.52
CA PRO A 81 9.53 -7.43 4.41
C PRO A 81 9.02 -8.12 5.67
N ALA A 82 8.53 -9.35 5.51
CA ALA A 82 8.30 -10.27 6.62
C ALA A 82 9.66 -10.65 7.25
N ASN A 83 10.10 -9.89 8.25
CA ASN A 83 11.41 -10.05 8.88
C ASN A 83 11.31 -10.09 10.42
N ASP A 84 12.08 -10.99 11.03
CA ASP A 84 12.08 -11.21 12.48
C ASP A 84 12.71 -10.08 13.28
N ASP A 85 13.73 -9.40 12.75
CA ASP A 85 14.32 -8.23 13.40
C ASP A 85 13.31 -7.08 13.48
N ILE A 86 12.58 -6.81 12.39
CA ILE A 86 11.49 -5.82 12.36
C ILE A 86 10.42 -6.17 13.40
N ARG A 87 10.00 -7.43 13.46
CA ARG A 87 9.00 -7.91 14.42
C ARG A 87 9.48 -7.73 15.87
N ARG A 88 10.73 -8.08 16.16
CA ARG A 88 11.34 -7.93 17.50
C ARG A 88 11.46 -6.46 17.91
N LYS A 89 11.93 -5.60 17.01
CA LYS A 89 12.05 -4.14 17.24
C LYS A 89 10.68 -3.50 17.45
N SER A 90 9.68 -3.87 16.66
CA SER A 90 8.30 -3.42 16.86
C SER A 90 7.73 -3.83 18.21
N ALA A 91 8.01 -5.05 18.68
CA ALA A 91 7.57 -5.52 20.01
C ALA A 91 8.30 -4.79 21.16
N SER A 92 9.49 -4.24 20.89
CA SER A 92 10.30 -3.48 21.83
C SER A 92 10.11 -1.95 21.72
N TYR A 93 9.14 -1.50 20.91
CA TYR A 93 8.87 -0.08 20.61
C TYR A 93 10.07 0.68 20.01
N GLU A 94 10.93 -0.03 19.28
CA GLU A 94 12.06 0.56 18.58
C GLU A 94 11.65 1.07 17.19
N ILE A 95 12.09 2.29 16.85
CA ILE A 95 11.81 2.91 15.56
C ILE A 95 12.81 2.38 14.52
N ILE A 96 12.30 1.67 13.52
CA ILE A 96 13.10 1.20 12.38
C ILE A 96 13.15 2.21 11.22
N GLY A 97 12.27 3.21 11.19
CA GLY A 97 12.16 4.13 10.04
C GLY A 97 13.18 5.27 9.99
N ARG A 98 14.28 5.21 10.76
CA ARG A 98 15.31 6.26 10.72
C ARG A 98 16.17 6.13 9.47
N PRO A 99 16.56 7.23 8.80
CA PRO A 99 17.39 7.18 7.58
C PRO A 99 18.67 6.36 7.71
N GLU A 100 19.29 6.38 8.89
CA GLU A 100 20.53 5.68 9.23
C GLU A 100 20.33 4.20 9.58
N SER A 101 19.09 3.74 9.72
CA SER A 101 18.79 2.35 10.04
C SER A 101 18.87 1.46 8.80
N GLU A 102 19.07 0.16 9.01
CA GLU A 102 18.98 -0.87 7.96
C GLU A 102 17.69 -0.77 7.14
N TRP A 103 16.58 -0.41 7.79
CA TRP A 103 15.24 -0.31 7.20
C TRP A 103 14.88 1.13 6.79
N GLY A 104 15.78 2.10 6.96
CA GLY A 104 15.52 3.50 6.61
C GLY A 104 15.20 3.68 5.12
N SER A 105 15.96 2.97 4.27
CA SER A 105 15.80 3.04 2.81
C SER A 105 14.44 2.53 2.33
N CYS A 106 13.84 1.53 2.98
CA CYS A 106 12.55 0.97 2.55
C CYS A 106 11.38 1.95 2.77
N LEU A 107 11.51 2.89 3.70
CA LEU A 107 10.49 3.89 4.03
C LEU A 107 10.78 5.27 3.41
N ALA A 108 11.87 5.43 2.66
CA ALA A 108 12.31 6.72 2.13
C ALA A 108 11.24 7.42 1.27
N ASN A 109 10.52 6.66 0.44
CA ASN A 109 9.46 7.17 -0.42
C ASN A 109 8.22 7.64 0.36
N CYS A 110 7.96 7.08 1.55
CA CYS A 110 6.86 7.53 2.41
C CYS A 110 7.02 9.00 2.83
N GLY A 111 8.27 9.46 3.02
CA GLY A 111 8.56 10.86 3.36
C GLY A 111 8.22 11.86 2.24
N GLN A 112 8.14 11.41 0.99
CA GLN A 112 7.91 12.26 -0.18
C GLN A 112 6.43 12.42 -0.54
N CYS A 113 5.54 11.69 0.15
CA CYS A 113 4.10 11.68 -0.12
C CYS A 113 3.41 13.04 0.07
N GLY A 114 4.06 13.98 0.77
CA GLY A 114 3.58 15.35 0.96
C GLY A 114 3.56 16.22 -0.30
N GLY A 115 4.40 15.95 -1.31
CA GLY A 115 4.73 16.93 -2.36
C GLY A 115 3.80 17.03 -3.59
N GLY A 116 2.93 16.05 -3.86
CA GLY A 116 2.10 16.01 -5.09
C GLY A 116 0.58 16.09 -4.87
N PRO A 117 -0.24 16.25 -5.92
CA PRO A 117 -1.70 16.08 -5.79
C PRO A 117 -2.03 14.63 -5.40
N PRO A 118 -3.11 14.39 -4.66
CA PRO A 118 -3.47 13.03 -4.26
C PRO A 118 -3.94 12.20 -5.46
N HIS A 119 -3.63 10.90 -5.48
CA HIS A 119 -4.08 10.01 -6.54
C HIS A 119 -5.57 9.70 -6.42
N LYS A 120 -6.21 9.51 -7.57
CA LYS A 120 -7.60 9.11 -7.68
C LYS A 120 -7.62 7.59 -7.84
N PRO A 121 -8.00 6.82 -6.81
CA PRO A 121 -8.08 5.38 -6.95
C PRO A 121 -9.25 4.99 -7.87
N GLU A 122 -9.10 3.88 -8.58
CA GLU A 122 -10.13 3.21 -9.36
C GLU A 122 -10.49 1.87 -8.69
N PRO A 123 -11.25 1.90 -7.58
CA PRO A 123 -11.61 0.68 -6.85
C PRO A 123 -12.54 -0.18 -7.69
N SER A 124 -12.37 -1.51 -7.59
CA SER A 124 -13.21 -2.46 -8.33
C SER A 124 -14.31 -3.03 -7.44
N PRO A 125 -15.60 -2.94 -7.82
CA PRO A 125 -16.70 -3.56 -7.07
C PRO A 125 -16.70 -5.09 -7.15
N ARG A 126 -15.95 -5.68 -8.09
CA ARG A 126 -15.80 -7.14 -8.26
C ARG A 126 -14.54 -7.69 -7.58
N TRP A 127 -13.80 -6.88 -6.82
CA TRP A 127 -12.59 -7.33 -6.11
C TRP A 127 -12.95 -7.95 -4.74
N PRO A 128 -12.51 -9.18 -4.42
CA PRO A 128 -11.57 -10.05 -5.16
C PRO A 128 -12.23 -11.02 -6.17
N VAL A 129 -13.56 -11.13 -6.20
CA VAL A 129 -14.38 -12.18 -6.88
C VAL A 129 -14.42 -12.08 -8.43
N GLY A 130 -13.31 -11.73 -9.06
CA GLY A 130 -13.15 -11.68 -10.52
C GLY A 130 -11.73 -11.40 -10.99
N ALA A 131 -10.81 -11.16 -10.06
CA ALA A 131 -9.38 -11.02 -10.32
C ALA A 131 -8.58 -12.30 -10.01
N PHE A 132 -9.22 -13.31 -9.43
CA PHE A 132 -8.58 -14.53 -8.91
C PHE A 132 -9.33 -15.81 -9.34
N ASP A 133 -9.94 -15.83 -10.53
CA ASP A 133 -10.33 -17.10 -11.15
C ASP A 133 -9.04 -17.79 -11.60
N GLY A 134 -8.77 -18.99 -11.06
CA GLY A 134 -7.45 -19.61 -10.95
C GLY A 134 -6.67 -19.79 -12.27
N ASP A 135 -7.35 -19.69 -13.42
CA ASP A 135 -6.77 -19.85 -14.75
C ASP A 135 -6.44 -18.51 -15.45
N THR A 136 -6.87 -17.36 -14.93
CA THR A 136 -6.72 -16.06 -15.62
C THR A 136 -5.52 -15.22 -15.17
N TRP A 137 -4.93 -15.50 -14.00
CA TRP A 137 -3.83 -14.68 -13.46
C TRP A 137 -2.53 -14.80 -14.28
N ALA A 138 -2.27 -15.95 -14.90
CA ALA A 138 -1.11 -16.14 -15.78
C ALA A 138 -1.27 -15.45 -17.14
N ALA A 139 -2.50 -15.17 -17.56
CA ALA A 139 -2.81 -14.73 -18.92
C ALA A 139 -2.98 -13.22 -19.08
N THR A 140 -3.52 -12.51 -18.08
CA THR A 140 -3.85 -11.07 -18.27
C THR A 140 -2.71 -10.13 -17.86
N TRP A 141 -1.85 -10.52 -16.92
CA TRP A 141 -0.67 -9.72 -16.55
C TRP A 141 0.46 -10.65 -16.11
N CYS A 142 1.29 -11.06 -17.06
CA CYS A 142 2.52 -11.79 -16.78
C CYS A 142 3.45 -10.91 -15.92
N TYR A 143 3.34 -11.02 -14.60
CA TYR A 143 4.36 -10.55 -13.68
C TYR A 143 5.46 -11.62 -13.67
N SER A 144 6.57 -11.32 -14.35
CA SER A 144 7.82 -12.03 -14.14
C SER A 144 8.20 -11.85 -12.67
N PRO A 145 8.42 -12.93 -11.90
CA PRO A 145 9.02 -12.82 -10.58
C PRO A 145 10.32 -12.05 -10.77
N ARG A 146 10.49 -10.91 -10.08
CA ARG A 146 11.75 -10.18 -10.12
C ARG A 146 12.82 -11.13 -9.60
N ALA A 147 13.62 -11.67 -10.53
CA ALA A 147 14.85 -12.38 -10.22
C ALA A 147 15.67 -11.51 -9.26
N SER A 148 16.21 -12.17 -8.24
CA SER A 148 17.16 -11.69 -7.24
C SER A 148 17.91 -10.44 -7.68
N ARG A 149 17.50 -9.27 -7.17
CA ARG A 149 18.41 -8.14 -7.05
C ARG A 149 19.05 -8.23 -5.68
N THR A 150 20.22 -8.85 -5.69
CA THR A 150 21.30 -8.57 -4.77
C THR A 150 21.32 -7.08 -4.44
N CYS A 151 21.38 -6.78 -3.14
CA CYS A 151 21.81 -5.49 -2.66
C CYS A 151 23.23 -5.29 -3.20
N ALA A 152 23.35 -4.53 -4.30
CA ALA A 152 24.64 -4.18 -4.85
C ALA A 152 25.28 -3.19 -3.88
N THR A 153 26.22 -3.70 -3.07
CA THR A 153 27.23 -2.89 -2.41
C THR A 153 27.91 -2.01 -3.46
N SER A 154 27.85 -0.71 -3.22
CA SER A 154 28.62 0.28 -3.97
C SER A 154 30.03 0.34 -3.39
N SER A 155 31.03 0.40 -4.29
CA SER A 155 32.43 0.84 -4.05
C SER A 155 33.31 -0.21 -3.35
N ILE A 156 34.53 -0.54 -3.79
CA ILE A 156 35.60 0.17 -4.53
C ILE A 156 36.25 -0.78 -5.53
#